data_AF-A0A831U2T3-F1
#
_entry.id   AF-A0A831U2T3-F1
#
_cell.length_a   1.000
_cell.length_b   1.000
_cell.length_c   1.000
_cell.angle_alpha   90.00
_cell.angle_beta   90.00
_cell.angle_gamma   90.00
#
_symmetry.space_group_name_H-M   'P 1'
#
loop_
_entity.id
_entity.type
_entity.pdbx_description
1 polymer ?
#
loop_
_entity_poly.entity_id
_entity_poly.type
_entity_poly.pdbx_seq_one_letter_code
_entity_poly.pdbx_strand_id
1 'polypeptide(L)'
;MARNRILTLAAAALGLAALVPIATAIGDDAPGGSRVESATALTTTFTYQGRLTDGGSPANGAYDLRFILYDAESGGAQVGTTVTKDDVPVANGLFTVDLDFGDSAFRGDARWMEIAVRPGTSTRTQS
;
A
#
# COMPACT_ATOMS: atom_id res chain seq x y z
N MET A 1 -1.26 -35.70 2.36
CA MET A 1 -1.34 -34.43 3.10
C MET A 1 -0.25 -33.50 2.59
N ALA A 2 -0.59 -32.56 1.72
CA ALA A 2 0.37 -31.58 1.19
C ALA A 2 0.55 -30.47 2.23
N ARG A 3 1.81 -30.18 2.60
CA ARG A 3 2.18 -29.13 3.55
C ARG A 3 2.13 -27.78 2.85
N ASN A 4 1.31 -26.87 3.38
CA ASN A 4 1.14 -25.49 2.94
C ASN A 4 2.48 -24.74 3.05
N ARG A 5 3.11 -24.34 1.93
CA ARG A 5 4.37 -23.59 1.93
C ARG A 5 4.06 -22.11 1.70
N ILE A 6 3.99 -21.35 2.78
CA ILE A 6 3.90 -19.88 2.76
C ILE A 6 5.27 -19.35 2.32
N LEU A 7 5.33 -18.67 1.16
CA LEU A 7 6.52 -17.94 0.71
C LEU A 7 6.46 -16.52 1.25
N THR A 8 7.32 -16.20 2.21
CA THR A 8 7.55 -14.83 2.68
C THR A 8 8.45 -14.10 1.69
N LEU A 9 7.97 -13.02 1.08
CA LEU A 9 8.80 -12.10 0.30
C LEU A 9 9.16 -10.89 1.16
N ALA A 10 10.42 -10.78 1.56
CA ALA A 10 10.98 -9.56 2.09
C ALA A 10 11.18 -8.56 0.94
N ALA A 11 10.44 -7.45 0.94
CA ALA A 11 10.69 -6.35 0.03
C ALA A 11 11.63 -5.34 0.71
N ALA A 12 12.87 -5.27 0.22
CA ALA A 12 13.83 -4.22 0.54
C ALA A 12 13.34 -2.90 -0.10
N ALA A 13 13.11 -1.87 0.72
CA ALA A 13 12.84 -0.52 0.23
C ALA A 13 14.18 0.16 -0.10
N LEU A 14 14.49 0.29 -1.39
CA LEU A 14 15.52 1.21 -1.90
C LEU A 14 14.97 2.65 -1.83
N GLY A 15 15.77 3.56 -1.29
CA GLY A 15 15.44 4.98 -1.13
C GLY A 15 15.67 5.85 -2.36
N LEU A 16 15.10 7.06 -2.29
CA LEU A 16 15.52 8.40 -2.80
C LEU A 16 14.24 9.28 -2.81
N ALA A 17 14.21 10.58 -2.51
CA ALA A 17 15.23 11.61 -2.37
C ALA A 17 14.78 12.65 -1.33
N ALA A 18 15.72 13.21 -0.58
CA ALA A 18 15.46 14.37 0.27
C ALA A 18 15.30 15.62 -0.60
N LEU A 19 14.13 16.25 -0.55
CA LEU A 19 13.96 17.63 -0.98
C LEU A 19 14.12 18.51 0.27
N VAL A 20 15.22 19.25 0.36
CA VAL A 20 15.37 20.32 1.37
C VAL A 20 14.79 21.59 0.76
N PRO A 21 13.63 22.10 1.20
CA PRO A 21 13.27 23.47 0.88
C PRO A 21 14.14 24.40 1.73
N ILE A 22 15.00 25.18 1.06
CA ILE A 22 15.64 26.35 1.66
C ILE A 22 14.52 27.35 1.93
N ALA A 23 14.08 27.46 3.18
CA ALA A 23 13.20 28.54 3.60
C ALA A 23 14.06 29.80 3.78
N THR A 24 13.99 30.71 2.83
CA THR A 24 14.51 32.07 2.99
C THR A 24 13.65 32.76 4.06
N ALA A 25 14.28 33.17 5.17
CA ALA A 25 13.63 34.02 6.16
C ALA A 25 13.28 35.36 5.52
N ILE A 26 11.99 35.73 5.52
CA ILE A 26 11.52 37.08 5.25
C ILE A 26 11.06 37.71 6.56
N GLY A 27 11.65 38.86 6.87
CA GLY A 27 11.47 39.60 8.12
C GLY A 27 10.10 40.29 8.24
N ASP A 28 9.72 40.41 9.50
CA ASP A 28 8.87 41.35 10.23
C ASP A 28 7.62 42.03 9.61
N ASP A 29 6.50 41.73 10.31
CA ASP A 29 5.37 42.58 10.70
C ASP A 29 4.46 43.22 9.63
N ALA A 30 3.40 42.49 9.28
CA ALA A 30 2.14 43.07 8.80
C ALA A 30 0.93 42.24 9.31
N PRO A 31 0.03 42.81 10.14
CA PRO A 31 -1.21 42.15 10.51
C PRO A 31 -2.26 42.42 9.43
N GLY A 32 -2.58 41.42 8.59
CA GLY A 32 -3.66 41.57 7.62
C GLY A 32 -3.62 40.72 6.35
N GLY A 33 -2.72 39.75 6.22
CA GLY A 33 -2.76 38.78 5.14
C GLY A 33 -3.34 37.46 5.65
N SER A 34 -4.62 37.19 5.39
CA SER A 34 -5.13 35.82 5.42
C SER A 34 -4.31 35.03 4.40
N ARG A 35 -3.24 34.37 4.85
CA ARG A 35 -2.54 33.38 4.05
C ARG A 35 -3.61 32.38 3.64
N VAL A 36 -4.04 32.47 2.38
CA VAL A 36 -4.85 31.44 1.76
C VAL A 36 -3.90 30.26 1.67
N GLU A 37 -3.85 29.50 2.75
CA GLU A 37 -3.21 28.19 2.76
C GLU A 37 -4.06 27.34 1.82
N SER A 38 -3.68 27.36 0.55
CA SER A 38 -4.18 26.42 -0.44
C SER A 38 -3.57 25.06 -0.11
N ALA A 39 -4.05 24.45 0.97
CA ALA A 39 -3.76 23.07 1.28
C ALA A 39 -4.49 22.20 0.25
N THR A 40 -3.76 21.63 -0.69
CA THR A 40 -4.30 20.57 -1.53
C THR A 40 -4.47 19.33 -0.65
N ALA A 41 -5.68 18.80 -0.54
CA ALA A 41 -5.90 17.54 0.15
C ALA A 41 -5.08 16.45 -0.56
N LEU A 42 -4.12 15.86 0.16
CA LEU A 42 -3.43 14.66 -0.32
C LEU A 42 -4.35 13.46 -0.09
N THR A 43 -4.53 12.62 -1.12
CA THR A 43 -5.25 11.36 -0.95
C THR A 43 -4.40 10.39 -0.11
N THR A 44 -5.08 9.53 0.64
CA THR A 44 -4.48 8.40 1.38
C THR A 44 -4.23 7.20 0.47
N THR A 45 -4.69 7.26 -0.78
CA THR A 45 -4.46 6.24 -1.80
C THR A 45 -3.03 6.29 -2.31
N PHE A 46 -2.36 5.13 -2.37
CA PHE A 46 -1.07 4.97 -3.03
C PHE A 46 -1.05 3.70 -3.89
N THR A 47 -0.20 3.69 -4.92
CA THR A 47 -0.03 2.53 -5.79
C THR A 47 0.99 1.56 -5.21
N TYR A 48 0.66 0.28 -5.19
CA TYR A 48 1.52 -0.82 -4.78
C TYR A 48 1.75 -1.78 -5.95
N GLN A 49 3.02 -2.04 -6.25
CA GLN A 49 3.43 -3.02 -7.25
C GLN A 49 4.13 -4.20 -6.56
N GLY A 50 3.62 -5.40 -6.79
CA GLY A 50 4.13 -6.63 -6.19
C GLY A 50 4.49 -7.70 -7.21
N ARG A 51 5.27 -8.69 -6.78
CA ARG A 51 5.60 -9.87 -7.59
C ARG A 51 5.12 -11.15 -6.90
N LEU A 52 4.26 -11.90 -7.58
CA LEU A 52 3.74 -13.18 -7.17
C LEU A 52 4.44 -14.33 -7.91
N THR A 53 4.84 -15.35 -7.16
CA THR A 53 5.31 -16.63 -7.70
C THR A 53 4.43 -17.77 -7.19
N ASP A 54 4.22 -18.77 -8.04
CA ASP A 54 3.53 -20.01 -7.71
C ASP A 54 4.41 -21.19 -8.12
N GLY A 55 4.65 -22.13 -7.21
CA GLY A 55 5.54 -23.27 -7.45
C GLY A 55 6.98 -22.90 -7.84
N GLY A 56 7.44 -21.67 -7.52
CA GLY A 56 8.77 -21.17 -7.91
C GLY A 56 8.84 -20.52 -9.29
N SER A 57 7.72 -20.46 -10.03
CA SER A 57 7.60 -19.76 -11.32
C SER A 57 6.76 -18.49 -11.19
N PRO A 58 6.94 -17.46 -12.04
CA PRO A 58 6.09 -16.28 -12.01
C PRO A 58 4.61 -16.64 -12.27
N ALA A 59 3.72 -16.13 -11.44
CA ALA A 59 2.28 -16.39 -11.56
C ALA A 59 1.67 -15.67 -12.78
N ASN A 60 0.59 -16.22 -13.33
CA ASN A 60 -0.19 -15.60 -14.40
C ASN A 60 -1.68 -15.88 -14.16
N GLY A 61 -2.54 -14.90 -14.45
CA GLY A 61 -3.98 -15.03 -14.28
C GLY A 61 -4.55 -14.01 -13.29
N ALA A 62 -5.80 -14.21 -12.90
CA ALA A 62 -6.49 -13.35 -11.93
C ALA A 62 -6.37 -13.91 -10.51
N TYR A 63 -6.14 -13.02 -9.54
CA TYR A 63 -5.95 -13.35 -8.14
C TYR A 63 -6.73 -12.39 -7.24
N ASP A 64 -7.31 -12.93 -6.18
CA ASP A 64 -7.85 -12.11 -5.10
C ASP A 64 -6.72 -11.82 -4.11
N LEU A 65 -6.52 -10.53 -3.82
CA LEU A 65 -5.50 -10.03 -2.92
C LEU A 65 -6.17 -9.32 -1.73
N ARG A 66 -5.68 -9.59 -0.51
CA ARG A 66 -6.11 -8.90 0.70
C ARG A 66 -4.91 -8.33 1.43
N PHE A 67 -5.03 -7.07 1.85
CA PHE A 67 -3.99 -6.31 2.51
C PHE A 67 -4.47 -5.84 3.89
N ILE A 68 -3.60 -5.98 4.89
CA ILE A 68 -3.84 -5.55 6.28
C ILE A 68 -2.57 -4.89 6.80
N LEU A 69 -2.68 -3.75 7.49
CA LEU A 69 -1.55 -3.14 8.20
C LEU A 69 -1.60 -3.51 9.69
N TYR A 70 -0.42 -3.70 10.28
CA TYR A 70 -0.21 -3.91 11.70
C TYR A 70 0.78 -2.88 12.26
N ASP A 71 0.68 -2.62 13.57
CA ASP A 71 1.56 -1.71 14.33
C ASP A 71 2.85 -2.36 14.84
N ALA A 72 3.03 -3.66 14.65
CA ALA A 72 4.24 -4.41 14.98
C ALA A 72 4.45 -5.59 14.01
N GLU A 73 5.70 -6.08 13.90
CA GLU A 73 6.06 -7.21 13.05
C GLU A 73 5.39 -8.53 13.47
N SER A 74 5.23 -8.72 14.78
CA SER A 74 4.65 -9.92 15.38
C SER A 74 3.85 -9.54 16.61
N GLY A 75 2.64 -10.10 16.75
CA GLY A 75 1.74 -9.80 17.87
C GLY A 75 1.13 -8.40 17.87
N GLY A 76 1.25 -7.65 16.77
CA GLY A 76 0.69 -6.31 16.63
C GLY A 76 -0.83 -6.28 16.44
N ALA A 77 -1.41 -5.10 16.67
CA ALA A 77 -2.81 -4.81 16.38
C ALA A 77 -2.97 -4.29 14.94
N GLN A 78 -4.12 -4.58 14.33
CA GLN A 78 -4.45 -4.04 13.01
C GLN A 78 -4.60 -2.52 13.06
N VAL A 79 -4.08 -1.84 12.04
CA VAL A 79 -4.20 -0.39 11.83
C VAL A 79 -4.95 -0.14 10.51
N GLY A 80 -5.97 0.73 10.55
CA GLY A 80 -6.73 1.09 9.35
C GLY A 80 -7.65 -0.03 8.83
N THR A 81 -8.21 0.20 7.64
CA THR A 81 -9.17 -0.72 7.02
C THR A 81 -8.49 -1.87 6.29
N THR A 82 -9.11 -3.06 6.29
CA THR A 82 -8.71 -4.14 5.39
C THR A 82 -9.03 -3.75 3.94
N VAL A 83 -8.06 -3.90 3.04
CA VAL A 83 -8.25 -3.63 1.61
C VAL A 83 -8.29 -4.96 0.86
N THR A 84 -9.37 -5.21 0.12
CA THR A 84 -9.51 -6.39 -0.75
C THR A 84 -9.54 -5.93 -2.21
N LYS A 85 -8.84 -6.66 -3.07
CA LYS A 85 -8.83 -6.48 -4.52
C LYS A 85 -9.12 -7.83 -5.17
N ASP A 86 -10.31 -7.95 -5.75
CA ASP A 86 -10.74 -9.17 -6.41
C ASP A 86 -10.28 -9.17 -7.87
N ASP A 87 -10.03 -10.37 -8.40
CA ASP A 87 -9.67 -10.62 -9.81
C ASP A 87 -8.52 -9.73 -10.35
N VAL A 88 -7.50 -9.44 -9.54
CA VAL A 88 -6.35 -8.63 -9.94
C VAL A 88 -5.55 -9.35 -11.03
N PRO A 89 -5.31 -8.72 -12.20
CA PRO A 89 -4.53 -9.33 -13.25
C PRO A 89 -3.05 -9.40 -12.84
N VAL A 90 -2.51 -10.61 -12.88
CA VAL A 90 -1.08 -10.90 -12.69
C VAL A 90 -0.51 -11.37 -14.02
N ALA A 91 0.56 -10.72 -14.48
CA ALA A 91 1.25 -11.06 -15.73
C ALA A 91 2.76 -11.15 -15.49
N ASN A 92 3.36 -12.29 -15.86
CA ASN A 92 4.77 -12.58 -15.57
C ASN A 92 5.14 -12.35 -14.10
N GLY A 93 4.20 -12.70 -13.20
CA GLY A 93 4.29 -12.51 -11.77
C GLY A 93 4.04 -11.07 -11.30
N LEU A 94 3.92 -10.07 -12.16
CA LEU A 94 3.74 -8.68 -11.74
C LEU A 94 2.26 -8.32 -11.58
N PHE A 95 1.95 -7.57 -10.53
CA PHE A 95 0.64 -6.92 -10.34
C PHE A 95 0.81 -5.51 -9.78
N THR A 96 -0.18 -4.65 -10.06
CA THR A 96 -0.25 -3.28 -9.55
C THR A 96 -1.67 -3.02 -9.05
N VAL A 97 -1.79 -2.43 -7.86
CA VAL A 97 -3.07 -2.09 -7.24
C VAL A 97 -2.97 -0.74 -6.51
N ASP A 98 -4.08 -0.02 -6.44
CA ASP A 98 -4.19 1.16 -5.58
C ASP A 98 -4.71 0.77 -4.21
N LEU A 99 -3.99 1.12 -3.15
CA LEU A 99 -4.31 0.80 -1.76
C LEU A 99 -4.67 2.07 -0.99
N ASP A 100 -5.71 1.97 -0.18
CA ASP A 100 -6.13 3.02 0.75
C ASP A 100 -6.57 2.38 2.06
N PHE A 101 -5.82 2.66 3.13
CA PHE A 101 -6.06 2.13 4.48
C PHE A 101 -6.74 3.14 5.40
N GLY A 102 -7.08 4.34 4.88
CA GLY A 102 -7.65 5.46 5.62
C GLY A 102 -6.62 6.45 6.15
N ASP A 103 -7.10 7.61 6.61
CA ASP A 103 -6.30 8.77 7.04
C ASP A 103 -5.39 8.52 8.25
N SER A 104 -5.78 7.58 9.12
CA SER A 104 -5.02 7.27 10.33
C SER A 104 -3.93 6.22 10.10
N ALA A 105 -3.87 5.63 8.90
CA ALA A 105 -2.98 4.50 8.63
C ALA A 105 -1.50 4.88 8.68
N PHE A 106 -1.13 6.09 8.21
CA PHE A 106 0.26 6.53 8.13
C PHE A 106 0.44 7.88 8.83
N ARG A 107 0.82 7.85 10.11
CA ARG A 107 1.06 9.04 10.94
C ARG A 107 2.53 9.25 11.33
N GLY A 108 3.44 8.51 10.70
CA GLY A 108 4.88 8.59 10.92
C GLY A 108 5.47 7.39 11.67
N ASP A 109 4.65 6.54 12.30
CA ASP A 109 5.14 5.28 12.87
C ASP A 109 5.25 4.17 11.81
N ALA A 110 6.11 3.19 12.11
CA ALA A 110 6.30 2.01 11.28
C ALA A 110 4.99 1.22 11.14
N ARG A 111 4.83 0.58 9.97
CA ARG A 111 3.70 -0.30 9.65
C ARG A 111 4.21 -1.58 9.01
N TRP A 112 3.58 -2.69 9.35
CA TRP A 112 3.84 -3.99 8.75
C TRP A 112 2.63 -4.40 7.93
N MET A 113 2.85 -4.69 6.64
CA MET A 113 1.78 -5.06 5.73
C MET A 113 1.75 -6.59 5.55
N GLU A 114 0.63 -7.20 5.91
CA GLU A 114 0.28 -8.56 5.53
C GLU A 114 -0.41 -8.56 4.17
N ILE A 115 -0.06 -9.54 3.34
CA ILE A 115 -0.69 -9.78 2.04
C ILE A 115 -1.13 -11.24 1.99
N ALA A 116 -2.44 -11.46 1.86
CA ALA A 116 -3.01 -12.77 1.60
C ALA A 116 -3.42 -12.87 0.12
N VAL A 117 -3.12 -14.01 -0.50
CA VAL A 117 -3.33 -14.24 -1.93
C VAL A 117 -4.06 -15.55 -2.13
N ARG A 118 -5.07 -15.57 -3.02
CA ARG A 118 -5.66 -16.80 -3.55
C ARG A 118 -5.95 -16.64 -5.05
N PRO A 119 -6.00 -17.73 -5.82
CA PRO A 119 -6.54 -17.68 -7.18
C PRO A 119 -7.97 -17.12 -7.14
N GLY A 120 -8.25 -16.12 -7.98
CA GLY A 120 -9.53 -15.44 -8.06
C GLY A 120 -10.05 -15.54 -9.48
N THR A 121 -11.18 -16.22 -9.65
CA THR A 121 -11.97 -16.14 -10.89
C THR A 121 -13.42 -15.94 -10.48
N SER A 122 -13.76 -14.75 -10.02
CA SER A 122 -15.15 -14.41 -9.78
C SER A 122 -15.81 -14.17 -11.12
N THR A 123 -16.41 -15.22 -11.69
CA THR A 123 -17.32 -15.05 -12.82
C THR A 123 -18.52 -14.25 -12.31
N ARG A 124 -18.55 -12.95 -12.61
CA ARG A 124 -19.72 -12.10 -12.34
C ARG A 124 -20.85 -12.54 -13.27
N THR A 125 -21.56 -13.60 -12.91
CA THR A 125 -22.84 -13.93 -13.55
C THR A 125 -23.86 -12.90 -13.05
N GLN A 126 -23.95 -11.76 -13.74
CA GLN A 126 -25.14 -10.92 -13.62
C GLN A 126 -26.30 -11.70 -14.23
N SER A 127 -27.28 -12.05 -13.41
CA SER A 127 -28.57 -12.58 -13.84
C SER A 127 -29.53 -11.43 -14.10
#